data_AF-A0A5J5BMJ8-F1
#
_entry.id   AF-A0A5J5BMJ8-F1
#
_cell.length_a   1.000
_cell.length_b   1.000
_cell.length_c   1.000
_cell.angle_alpha   90.00
_cell.angle_beta   90.00
_cell.angle_gamma   90.00
#
_symmetry.space_group_name_H-M   'P 1'
#
loop_
_entity.id
_entity.type
_entity.pdbx_description
1 polymer ?
#
loop_
_entity_poly.entity_id
_entity_poly.type
_entity_poly.pdbx_seq_one_letter_code
_entity_poly.pdbx_strand_id
1 'polypeptide(L)'
;MIAAKFNLGKLYEKIGFNKEILSRGRYAELTAAEQRPLRSDKAELFAKSAQNAYKQFRDKAAFSRSMTVEMMEEVAQGRVWTGKDAVSRGLVDAIGGLSRAVAIAKQKANIPQD
;
A
#
# COMPACT_ATOMS: atom_id res chain seq x y z
N MET A 1 6.30 5.82 -0.53
CA MET A 1 4.86 5.77 -0.16
C MET A 1 4.49 7.08 0.52
N ILE A 2 3.38 7.70 0.14
CA ILE A 2 2.91 8.94 0.77
C ILE A 2 1.87 8.56 1.82
N ALA A 3 2.00 9.11 3.03
CA ALA A 3 1.02 8.94 4.09
C ALA A 3 0.37 10.30 4.38
N ALA A 4 -0.95 10.33 4.44
CA ALA A 4 -1.72 11.56 4.66
C ALA A 4 -2.64 11.40 5.87
N LYS A 5 -2.81 12.50 6.60
CA LYS A 5 -3.80 12.64 7.67
C LYS A 5 -4.52 13.96 7.48
N PHE A 6 -5.85 13.94 7.56
CA PHE A 6 -6.64 15.16 7.54
C PHE A 6 -6.46 15.99 8.81
N ASN A 7 -6.43 17.31 8.65
CA ASN A 7 -6.59 18.26 9.74
C ASN A 7 -7.91 19.01 9.53
N LEU A 8 -8.90 18.68 10.36
CA LEU A 8 -10.25 19.22 10.32
C LEU A 8 -10.46 20.37 11.31
N GLY A 9 -9.42 20.86 12.00
CA GLY A 9 -9.56 21.91 13.02
C GLY A 9 -10.32 23.14 12.51
N LYS A 10 -9.93 23.69 11.35
CA LYS A 10 -10.62 24.85 10.74
C LYS A 10 -12.07 24.56 10.34
N LEU A 11 -12.37 23.32 9.95
CA LEU A 11 -13.73 22.91 9.62
C LEU A 11 -14.58 22.89 10.90
N TYR A 12 -14.06 22.29 11.97
CA TYR A 12 -14.72 22.17 13.26
C TYR A 12 -15.00 23.54 13.88
N GLU A 13 -14.04 24.47 13.82
CA GLU A 13 -14.23 25.88 14.20
C GLU A 13 -15.39 26.52 13.43
N LYS A 14 -15.46 26.33 12.11
CA LYS A 14 -16.49 26.94 11.26
C LYS A 14 -17.91 26.46 11.58
N ILE A 15 -18.06 25.20 11.98
CA ILE A 15 -19.37 24.58 12.26
C ILE A 15 -19.73 24.58 13.74
N GLY A 16 -18.89 25.16 14.61
CA GLY A 16 -19.11 25.18 16.06
C GLY A 16 -18.99 23.80 16.72
N PHE A 17 -18.29 22.85 16.09
CA PHE A 17 -18.09 21.50 16.63
C PHE A 17 -16.83 21.45 17.50
N ASN A 18 -16.96 21.03 18.76
CA ASN A 18 -15.82 20.82 19.65
C ASN A 18 -15.64 19.32 19.91
N LYS A 19 -14.42 18.81 19.66
CA LYS A 19 -14.03 17.42 19.91
C LYS A 19 -13.00 17.36 21.04
N GLU A 20 -13.45 16.94 22.20
CA GLU A 20 -12.58 16.59 23.33
C GLU A 20 -12.23 15.10 23.29
N ILE A 21 -10.96 14.78 23.54
CA ILE A 21 -10.47 13.40 23.55
C ILE A 21 -9.89 13.11 24.92
N LEU A 22 -10.49 12.16 25.63
CA LEU A 22 -9.93 11.56 26.82
C LEU A 22 -9.20 10.29 26.41
N SER A 23 -7.88 10.26 26.60
CA SER A 23 -7.05 9.14 26.18
C SER A 23 -6.04 8.74 27.24
N ARG A 24 -5.67 7.45 27.24
CA ARG A 24 -4.63 6.91 28.11
C ARG A 24 -3.59 6.21 27.25
N GLY A 25 -2.38 6.76 27.23
CA GLY A 25 -1.23 6.21 26.48
C GLY A 25 -0.68 7.17 25.43
N ARG A 26 0.64 7.12 25.23
CA ARG A 26 1.41 8.07 24.40
C ARG A 26 0.91 8.18 22.95
N TYR A 27 0.42 7.08 22.38
CA TYR A 27 -0.02 6.99 20.97
C TYR A 27 -1.53 6.76 20.79
N ALA A 28 -2.33 6.83 21.86
CA ALA A 28 -3.76 6.49 21.83
C ALA A 28 -4.59 7.38 20.87
N GLU A 29 -4.11 8.58 20.56
CA GLU A 29 -4.82 9.53 19.70
C GLU A 29 -4.25 9.62 18.27
N LEU A 30 -3.38 8.69 17.87
CA LEU A 30 -2.63 8.80 16.61
C LEU A 30 -3.55 8.97 15.39
N THR A 31 -4.68 8.27 15.38
CA THR A 31 -5.69 8.31 14.31
C THR A 31 -6.93 9.12 14.68
N ALA A 32 -7.17 9.35 15.97
CA ALA A 32 -8.39 9.98 16.49
C ALA A 32 -8.31 11.50 16.66
N ALA A 33 -7.11 12.10 16.57
CA ALA A 33 -6.91 13.54 16.73
C ALA A 33 -6.92 14.29 15.38
N GLU A 34 -8.00 14.22 14.62
CA GLU A 34 -8.13 14.93 13.35
C GLU A 34 -8.32 16.46 13.47
N GLN A 35 -8.70 16.96 14.64
CA GLN A 35 -8.89 18.39 14.91
C GLN A 35 -7.58 19.20 15.02
N ARG A 36 -6.41 18.56 15.00
CA ARG A 36 -5.11 19.21 15.17
C ARG A 36 -3.99 18.61 14.29
N PRO A 37 -2.89 19.35 14.05
CA PRO A 37 -1.73 18.82 13.35
C PRO A 37 -1.12 17.59 14.03
N LEU A 38 -0.43 16.75 13.26
CA LEU A 38 0.43 15.71 13.82
C LEU A 38 1.55 16.36 14.63
N ARG A 39 1.74 15.86 15.86
CA ARG A 39 2.94 16.17 16.64
C ARG A 39 4.15 15.53 15.98
N SER A 40 5.33 16.11 16.14
CA SER A 40 6.57 15.65 15.49
C SER A 40 6.89 14.18 15.78
N ASP A 41 6.77 13.75 17.04
CA ASP A 41 6.96 12.36 17.49
C ASP A 41 5.97 11.38 16.83
N LYS A 42 4.74 11.83 16.60
CA LYS A 42 3.69 11.05 15.93
C LYS A 42 3.88 11.02 14.40
N ALA A 43 4.39 12.11 13.82
CA ALA A 43 4.66 12.20 12.39
C ALA A 43 5.78 11.23 11.96
N GLU A 44 6.84 11.11 12.75
CA GLU A 44 7.91 10.13 12.49
C GLU A 44 7.38 8.70 12.56
N LEU A 45 6.59 8.36 13.58
CA LEU A 45 5.97 7.04 13.71
C LEU A 45 5.08 6.72 12.50
N PHE A 46 4.30 7.71 12.05
CA PHE A 46 3.43 7.57 10.89
C PHE A 46 4.22 7.35 9.58
N ALA A 47 5.29 8.12 9.37
CA ALA A 47 6.20 7.94 8.23
C ALA A 47 6.90 6.58 8.26
N LYS A 48 7.36 6.13 9.44
CA LYS A 48 8.00 4.84 9.62
C LYS A 48 7.05 3.68 9.35
N SER A 49 5.78 3.81 9.74
CA SER A 49 4.75 2.82 9.43
C SER A 49 4.55 2.67 7.92
N ALA A 50 4.46 3.79 7.18
CA ALA A 50 4.36 3.77 5.73
C ALA A 50 5.61 3.17 5.06
N GLN A 51 6.81 3.48 5.56
CA GLN A 51 8.05 2.91 5.04
C GLN A 51 8.14 1.40 5.30
N ASN A 52 7.67 0.93 6.45
CA ASN A 52 7.60 -0.49 6.77
C ASN A 52 6.63 -1.23 5.85
N ALA A 53 5.45 -0.66 5.59
CA ALA A 53 4.48 -1.23 4.65
C ALA A 53 5.06 -1.31 3.23
N TYR A 54 5.76 -0.25 2.79
CA TYR A 54 6.45 -0.23 1.50
C TYR A 54 7.49 -1.36 1.38
N LYS A 55 8.40 -1.46 2.36
CA LYS A 55 9.43 -2.51 2.39
C LYS A 55 8.80 -3.90 2.35
N GLN A 56 7.80 -4.16 3.19
CA GLN A 56 7.11 -5.45 3.21
C GLN A 56 6.48 -5.81 1.85
N PHE A 57 5.83 -4.86 1.18
CA PHE A 57 5.23 -5.11 -0.13
C PHE A 57 6.30 -5.40 -1.17
N ARG A 58 7.32 -4.53 -1.27
CA ARG A 58 8.42 -4.66 -2.22
C ARG A 58 9.16 -5.98 -2.05
N ASP A 59 9.51 -6.34 -0.81
CA ASP A 59 10.30 -7.54 -0.53
C ASP A 59 9.50 -8.81 -0.85
N LYS A 60 8.20 -8.84 -0.52
CA LYS A 60 7.31 -9.95 -0.90
C LYS A 60 7.15 -10.06 -2.42
N ALA A 61 7.03 -8.93 -3.12
CA ALA A 61 6.93 -8.91 -4.57
C ALA A 61 8.23 -9.40 -5.21
N ALA A 62 9.39 -8.94 -4.73
CA ALA A 62 10.71 -9.40 -5.18
C ALA A 62 10.86 -10.91 -5.03
N PHE A 63 10.55 -11.44 -3.83
CA PHE A 63 10.57 -12.87 -3.55
C PHE A 63 9.63 -13.65 -4.50
N SER A 64 8.39 -13.20 -4.65
CA SER A 64 7.38 -13.88 -5.47
C SER A 64 7.71 -13.90 -6.96
N ARG A 65 8.49 -12.92 -7.43
CA ARG A 65 8.95 -12.82 -8.81
C ARG A 65 10.37 -13.36 -9.00
N SER A 66 10.94 -13.99 -7.97
CA SER A 66 12.30 -14.52 -7.97
C SER A 66 13.35 -13.49 -8.44
N MET A 67 13.19 -12.23 -8.04
CA MET A 67 14.11 -11.14 -8.35
C MET A 67 14.71 -10.54 -7.07
N THR A 68 15.84 -9.84 -7.19
CA THR A 68 16.43 -9.16 -6.04
C THR A 68 15.59 -7.94 -5.63
N VAL A 69 15.77 -7.50 -4.39
CA VAL A 69 15.09 -6.31 -3.87
C VAL A 69 15.47 -5.07 -4.69
N GLU A 70 16.72 -4.99 -5.14
CA GLU A 70 17.25 -3.90 -5.96
C GLU A 70 16.57 -3.87 -7.33
N MET A 71 16.44 -5.02 -7.99
CA MET A 71 15.72 -5.12 -9.27
C MET A 71 14.25 -4.74 -9.12
N MET A 72 13.60 -5.15 -8.03
CA MET A 72 12.22 -4.77 -7.74
C MET A 72 12.10 -3.26 -7.48
N GLU A 73 13.07 -2.66 -6.78
CA GLU A 73 13.10 -1.22 -6.51
C GLU A 73 13.08 -0.39 -7.81
N GLU A 74 13.87 -0.82 -8.81
CA GLU A 74 13.96 -0.17 -10.14
C GLU A 74 12.63 -0.11 -10.88
N VAL A 75 11.68 -1.02 -10.57
CA VAL A 75 10.35 -1.08 -11.19
C VAL A 75 9.21 -0.72 -10.22
N ALA A 76 9.50 -0.46 -8.95
CA ALA A 76 8.54 -0.11 -7.90
C ALA A 76 8.27 1.41 -7.83
N GLN A 77 8.26 2.00 -6.62
CA GLN A 77 8.06 3.43 -6.37
C GLN A 77 6.68 4.00 -6.74
N GLY A 78 5.65 3.16 -6.78
CA GLY A 78 4.27 3.58 -7.06
C GLY A 78 3.99 3.93 -8.52
N ARG A 79 4.89 3.57 -9.43
CA ARG A 79 4.65 3.65 -10.89
C ARG A 79 3.58 2.65 -11.29
N VAL A 80 2.74 3.09 -12.23
CA VAL A 80 1.71 2.24 -12.85
C VAL A 80 2.28 1.70 -14.16
N TRP A 81 2.12 0.39 -14.37
CA TRP A 81 2.56 -0.29 -15.58
C TRP A 81 1.36 -0.81 -16.35
N THR A 82 1.41 -0.72 -17.68
CA THR A 82 0.48 -1.46 -18.53
C THR A 82 0.75 -2.96 -18.43
N GLY A 83 -0.20 -3.81 -18.81
CA GLY A 83 0.03 -5.26 -18.81
C GLY A 83 1.22 -5.68 -19.67
N LYS A 84 1.45 -5.00 -20.80
CA LYS A 84 2.61 -5.23 -21.68
C LYS A 84 3.92 -4.88 -20.99
N ASP A 85 3.97 -3.72 -20.34
CA ASP A 85 5.14 -3.28 -19.58
C ASP A 85 5.43 -4.17 -18.38
N ALA A 86 4.39 -4.66 -17.71
CA ALA A 86 4.53 -5.55 -16.57
C ALA A 86 5.14 -6.90 -16.98
N VAL A 87 4.77 -7.45 -18.15
CA VAL A 87 5.40 -8.67 -18.69
C VAL A 87 6.87 -8.42 -19.01
N SER A 88 7.19 -7.34 -19.72
CA SER A 88 8.59 -7.06 -20.11
C SER A 88 9.50 -6.81 -18.91
N ARG A 89 8.93 -6.39 -17.77
CA ARG A 89 9.63 -6.16 -16.49
C ARG A 89 9.56 -7.36 -15.55
N GLY A 90 8.98 -8.47 -15.98
CA GLY A 90 8.86 -9.68 -15.17
C GLY A 90 7.97 -9.51 -13.94
N LEU A 91 7.06 -8.53 -13.91
CA LEU A 91 6.09 -8.32 -12.83
C LEU A 91 4.87 -9.24 -12.91
N VAL A 92 4.57 -9.75 -14.11
CA VAL A 92 3.52 -10.74 -14.37
C VAL A 92 4.01 -11.75 -15.41
N ASP A 93 3.38 -12.93 -15.47
CA ASP A 93 3.84 -14.02 -16.34
C ASP A 93 3.32 -13.93 -17.77
N ALA A 94 2.09 -13.42 -17.97
CA ALA A 94 1.46 -13.35 -19.27
C ALA A 94 0.33 -12.32 -19.32
N ILE A 95 -0.04 -11.91 -20.54
CA ILE A 95 -1.23 -11.09 -20.81
C ILE A 95 -2.40 -11.99 -21.19
N GLY A 96 -3.57 -11.74 -20.62
CA GLY A 96 -4.83 -12.38 -21.02
C GLY A 96 -6.00 -11.95 -20.15
N GLY A 97 -7.15 -12.55 -20.41
CA GLY A 97 -8.34 -12.43 -19.57
C GLY A 97 -8.59 -13.67 -18.71
N LEU A 98 -9.75 -13.72 -18.08
CA LEU A 98 -10.15 -14.80 -17.18
C LEU A 98 -10.06 -16.19 -17.84
N SER A 99 -10.51 -16.35 -19.09
CA SER A 99 -10.46 -17.64 -19.79
C SER A 99 -9.05 -18.19 -19.91
N ARG A 100 -8.04 -17.32 -20.16
CA ARG A 100 -6.63 -17.72 -20.21
C ARG A 100 -6.12 -18.12 -18.83
N ALA A 101 -6.51 -17.39 -17.77
CA ALA A 101 -6.15 -17.74 -16.41
C ALA A 101 -6.72 -19.11 -16.00
N VAL A 102 -7.98 -19.40 -16.34
CA VAL A 102 -8.62 -20.70 -16.09
C VAL A 102 -7.92 -21.83 -16.84
N ALA A 103 -7.60 -21.63 -18.13
CA ALA A 103 -6.87 -22.62 -18.91
C ALA A 103 -5.50 -22.96 -18.29
N ILE A 104 -4.74 -21.94 -17.86
CA ILE A 104 -3.45 -22.12 -17.18
C ILE A 104 -3.63 -22.86 -15.84
N ALA A 105 -4.67 -22.52 -15.05
CA ALA A 105 -4.96 -23.20 -13.79
C ALA A 105 -5.31 -24.67 -14.00
N LYS A 106 -6.21 -24.97 -14.96
CA LYS A 106 -6.55 -26.34 -15.37
C LYS A 106 -5.29 -27.11 -15.77
N GLN A 107 -4.42 -26.51 -16.59
CA GLN A 107 -3.17 -27.13 -17.04
C GLN A 107 -2.25 -27.44 -15.85
N LYS A 108 -2.06 -26.49 -14.92
CA LYS A 108 -1.22 -26.70 -13.73
C LYS A 108 -1.79 -27.74 -12.75
N ALA A 109 -3.10 -27.93 -12.76
CA ALA A 109 -3.81 -28.90 -11.92
C ALA A 109 -4.06 -30.25 -12.62
N ASN A 110 -3.56 -30.45 -13.85
CA ASN A 110 -3.83 -31.63 -14.68
C ASN A 110 -5.33 -31.91 -14.92
N ILE A 111 -6.13 -30.86 -15.08
CA ILE A 111 -7.56 -30.93 -15.39
C ILE A 111 -7.74 -30.81 -16.93
N PRO A 112 -8.63 -31.60 -17.54
CA PRO A 112 -8.97 -31.49 -18.96
C PRO A 112 -9.42 -30.08 -19.37
N GLN A 113 -9.08 -29.66 -20.59
CA GLN A 113 -9.25 -28.28 -21.07
C GLN A 113 -10.66 -27.98 -21.60
N ASP A 114 -11.33 -29.04 -22.03
CA ASP A 114 -12.74 -29.18 -22.36
C ASP A 114 -13.70 -28.71 -21.26
#